data_AF-A0A8J6XJB6-F1
#
_entry.id   AF-A0A8J6XJB6-F1
#
_cell.length_a   1.000
_cell.length_b   1.000
_cell.length_c   1.000
_cell.angle_alpha   90.00
_cell.angle_beta   90.00
_cell.angle_gamma   90.00
#
_symmetry.space_group_name_H-M   'P 1'
#
loop_
_entity.id
_entity.type
_entity.pdbx_description
1 polymer ?
#
loop_
_entity_poly.entity_id
_entity_poly.type
_entity_poly.pdbx_seq_one_letter_code
_entity_poly.pdbx_strand_id
1 'polypeptide(L)'
;MNKPILEKIGTKSESGTHTPWYVAVHPHPLLKQKYSYLIAIYYVLERNPDPIADFDSCLFGCYGTPAQALDAGVEQVESESP
;
A
#
# COMPACT_ATOMS: atom_id res chain seq x y z
N MET A 1 3.20 1.89 13.84
CA MET A 1 2.76 0.72 13.06
C MET A 1 3.65 -0.48 13.39
N ASN A 2 3.07 -1.68 13.45
CA ASN A 2 3.85 -2.92 13.59
C ASN A 2 4.71 -3.15 12.34
N LYS A 3 5.75 -3.97 12.45
CA LYS A 3 6.59 -4.36 11.29
C LYS A 3 5.68 -4.94 10.18
N PRO A 4 5.90 -4.56 8.90
CA PRO A 4 5.13 -5.11 7.79
C PRO A 4 5.33 -6.63 7.67
N ILE A 5 4.29 -7.32 7.23
CA ILE A 5 4.27 -8.77 7.00
C ILE A 5 5.00 -9.09 5.69
N LEU A 6 4.70 -8.32 4.65
CA LEU A 6 5.33 -8.34 3.35
C LEU A 6 5.53 -6.90 2.90
N GLU A 7 6.53 -6.67 2.08
CA GLU A 7 6.79 -5.37 1.50
C GLU A 7 7.46 -5.49 0.14
N LYS A 8 7.29 -4.48 -0.69
CA LYS A 8 7.98 -4.34 -1.98
C LYS A 8 8.38 -2.88 -2.18
N ILE A 9 9.58 -2.69 -2.67
CA ILE A 9 10.10 -1.38 -3.07
C ILE A 9 10.29 -1.43 -4.58
N GLY A 10 10.01 -0.32 -5.25
CA GLY A 10 10.30 -0.18 -6.66
C GLY A 10 10.52 1.27 -7.06
N THR A 11 10.64 1.47 -8.36
CA THR A 11 10.82 2.79 -8.95
C THR A 11 10.07 2.82 -10.25
N LYS A 12 9.12 3.75 -10.40
CA LYS A 12 8.48 4.02 -11.69
C LYS A 12 9.29 5.08 -12.43
N SER A 13 9.46 4.89 -13.74
CA SER A 13 10.16 5.86 -14.59
C SER A 13 9.14 6.49 -15.53
N GLU A 14 8.72 7.71 -15.25
CA GLU A 14 7.75 8.47 -16.05
C GLU A 14 8.38 9.77 -16.51
N SER A 15 8.39 10.02 -17.83
CA SER A 15 8.89 11.27 -18.43
C SER A 15 10.31 11.66 -17.97
N GLY A 16 11.19 10.67 -17.79
CA GLY A 16 12.58 10.88 -17.33
C GLY A 16 12.72 11.10 -15.82
N THR A 17 11.63 11.08 -15.07
CA THR A 17 11.63 11.16 -13.61
C THR A 17 11.55 9.76 -13.02
N HIS A 18 12.48 9.45 -12.12
CA HIS A 18 12.50 8.20 -11.36
C HIS A 18 11.80 8.43 -10.02
N THR A 19 10.61 7.87 -9.86
CA THR A 19 9.79 8.02 -8.68
C THR A 19 9.87 6.74 -7.84
N PRO A 20 10.57 6.76 -6.69
CA PRO A 20 10.60 5.61 -5.79
C PRO A 20 9.22 5.41 -5.16
N TRP A 21 8.85 4.15 -5.01
CA TRP A 21 7.62 3.75 -4.33
C TRP A 21 7.87 2.58 -3.40
N TYR A 22 6.99 2.44 -2.42
CA TYR A 22 7.01 1.39 -1.42
C TYR A 22 5.59 0.94 -1.13
N VAL A 23 5.40 -0.38 -1.07
CA VAL A 23 4.15 -1.02 -0.66
C VAL A 23 4.44 -1.90 0.54
N ALA A 24 3.66 -1.77 1.60
CA ALA A 24 3.79 -2.57 2.81
C ALA A 24 2.45 -3.19 3.19
N VAL A 25 2.48 -4.45 3.61
CA VAL A 25 1.29 -5.21 4.02
C VAL A 25 1.24 -5.31 5.53
N HIS A 26 0.08 -5.01 6.11
CA HIS A 26 -0.20 -5.11 7.53
C HIS A 26 -1.46 -5.94 7.79
N PRO A 27 -1.64 -6.48 9.00
CA PRO A 27 -2.93 -7.03 9.41
C PRO A 27 -4.01 -5.95 9.29
N HIS A 28 -5.18 -6.32 8.80
CA HIS A 28 -6.33 -5.42 8.74
C HIS A 28 -6.76 -5.04 10.18
N PRO A 29 -6.96 -3.74 10.48
CA PRO A 29 -7.15 -3.29 11.86
C PRO A 29 -8.46 -3.80 12.47
N LEU A 30 -9.51 -3.95 11.66
CA LEU A 30 -10.84 -4.35 12.13
C LEU A 30 -11.16 -5.84 11.99
N LEU A 31 -10.45 -6.58 11.12
CA LEU A 31 -10.84 -7.93 10.72
C LEU A 31 -9.68 -8.89 10.92
N LYS A 32 -9.89 -9.90 11.77
CA LYS A 32 -8.88 -10.94 12.01
C LYS A 32 -8.60 -11.72 10.73
N GLN A 33 -7.34 -12.10 10.52
CA GLN A 33 -6.87 -12.86 9.36
C GLN A 33 -7.18 -12.18 8.00
N LYS A 34 -7.40 -10.87 8.01
CA LYS A 34 -7.44 -10.04 6.82
C LYS A 34 -6.20 -9.15 6.78
N TYR A 35 -5.88 -8.68 5.59
CA TYR A 35 -4.69 -7.88 5.35
C TYR A 35 -5.06 -6.63 4.56
N SER A 36 -4.35 -5.55 4.85
CA SER A 36 -4.41 -4.28 4.13
C SER A 36 -3.01 -3.91 3.70
N TYR A 37 -2.88 -3.07 2.69
CA TYR A 37 -1.58 -2.51 2.32
C TYR A 37 -1.57 -1.00 2.53
N LEU A 38 -0.38 -0.42 2.60
CA LEU A 38 -0.15 1.01 2.46
C LEU A 38 0.79 1.24 1.29
N ILE A 39 0.71 2.45 0.74
CA ILE A 39 1.57 2.91 -0.33
C ILE A 39 2.35 4.12 0.19
N ALA A 40 3.63 4.22 -0.18
CA ALA A 40 4.38 5.46 -0.10
C ALA A 40 5.02 5.78 -1.45
N ILE A 41 4.83 7.02 -1.93
CA ILE A 41 5.43 7.54 -3.16
C ILE A 41 6.31 8.72 -2.75
N TYR A 42 7.57 8.79 -3.24
CA TYR A 42 8.56 9.77 -2.76
C TYR A 42 8.71 9.80 -1.24
N TYR A 43 8.59 8.64 -0.58
CA TYR A 43 8.61 8.51 0.88
C TYR A 43 7.46 9.21 1.63
N VAL A 44 6.43 9.68 0.90
CA VAL A 44 5.19 10.22 1.46
C VAL A 44 4.14 9.13 1.43
N LEU A 45 3.50 8.86 2.58
CA LEU A 45 2.41 7.89 2.66
C LEU A 45 1.19 8.42 1.91
N GLU A 46 0.67 7.60 1.00
CA GLU A 46 -0.59 7.85 0.34
C GLU A 46 -1.73 7.78 1.35
N ARG A 47 -2.64 8.74 1.25
CA ARG A 47 -3.83 8.77 2.11
C ARG A 47 -4.95 8.01 1.42
N ASN A 48 -5.53 7.06 2.14
CA ASN A 48 -6.75 6.42 1.71
C ASN A 48 -7.90 7.45 1.79
N PRO A 49 -8.58 7.76 0.66
CA PRO A 49 -9.72 8.68 0.65
C PRO A 49 -10.90 8.16 1.49
N ASP A 50 -11.01 6.84 1.64
CA ASP A 50 -12.03 6.14 2.42
C ASP A 50 -11.36 5.33 3.54
N PRO A 51 -10.88 6.01 4.60
CA PRO A 51 -10.06 5.39 5.63
C PRO A 51 -10.82 4.29 6.38
N ILE A 52 -10.16 3.15 6.58
CA ILE A 52 -10.75 1.96 7.22
C ILE A 52 -11.04 2.22 8.71
N ALA A 53 -10.26 3.10 9.35
CA ALA A 53 -10.44 3.55 10.73
C ALA A 53 -9.83 4.94 10.93
N ASP A 54 -10.31 5.68 11.93
CA ASP A 54 -9.87 7.06 12.24
C ASP A 54 -8.35 7.19 12.46
N PHE A 55 -7.68 6.11 12.88
CA PHE A 55 -6.24 6.10 13.17
C PHE A 55 -5.37 5.57 12.04
N ASP A 56 -5.95 4.90 11.03
CA ASP A 56 -5.21 4.21 9.96
C ASP A 56 -5.62 4.74 8.58
N SER A 57 -5.44 6.06 8.40
CA SER A 57 -5.81 6.76 7.16
C SER A 57 -4.98 6.40 5.93
N CYS A 58 -3.99 5.51 6.06
CA CYS A 58 -3.07 5.14 4.99
C CYS A 58 -3.18 3.65 4.60
N LEU A 59 -4.06 2.88 5.26
CA LEU A 59 -4.30 1.48 4.94
C LEU A 59 -5.43 1.35 3.92
N PHE A 60 -5.18 0.57 2.88
CA PHE A 60 -6.07 0.32 1.76
C PHE A 60 -6.48 -1.15 1.70
N GLY A 61 -7.74 -1.35 1.31
CA GLY A 61 -8.33 -2.64 0.99
C GLY A 61 -8.40 -3.65 2.14
N CYS A 62 -9.02 -4.79 1.83
CA CYS A 62 -9.24 -5.91 2.75
C CYS A 62 -9.11 -7.24 2.00
N TYR A 63 -7.97 -7.89 2.17
CA TYR A 63 -7.57 -9.07 1.40
C TYR A 63 -7.49 -10.32 2.25
N GLY A 64 -7.68 -11.48 1.62
CA GLY A 64 -7.64 -12.78 2.28
C GLY A 64 -6.22 -13.25 2.60
N THR A 65 -5.22 -12.82 1.81
CA THR A 65 -3.82 -13.22 2.00
C THR A 65 -2.88 -12.01 1.92
N PRO A 66 -1.68 -12.09 2.54
CA PRO A 66 -0.69 -11.03 2.41
C PRO A 66 -0.23 -10.79 0.97
N ALA A 67 -0.11 -11.85 0.18
CA ALA A 67 0.29 -11.76 -1.23
C ALA A 67 -0.75 -11.00 -2.07
N GLN A 68 -2.04 -11.29 -1.88
CA GLN A 68 -3.11 -10.55 -2.55
C GLN A 68 -3.09 -9.05 -2.21
N ALA A 69 -2.86 -8.70 -0.94
CA ALA A 69 -2.73 -7.30 -0.55
C ALA A 69 -1.51 -6.63 -1.20
N LEU A 70 -0.37 -7.34 -1.26
CA LEU A 70 0.83 -6.81 -1.88
C LEU A 70 0.64 -6.58 -3.38
N ASP A 71 0.12 -7.57 -4.10
CA ASP A 71 -0.12 -7.49 -5.54
C ASP A 71 -1.07 -6.35 -5.88
N ALA A 72 -2.15 -6.18 -5.10
CA ALA A 72 -3.09 -5.07 -5.29
C ALA A 72 -2.44 -3.69 -5.06
N GLY A 73 -1.61 -3.54 -4.03
CA GLY A 73 -0.90 -2.28 -3.78
C GLY A 73 0.13 -1.96 -4.87
N VAL A 74 0.80 -2.98 -5.41
CA VAL A 74 1.72 -2.82 -6.54
C VAL A 74 0.96 -2.42 -7.81
N GLU A 75 -0.15 -3.10 -8.10
CA GLU A 75 -1.02 -2.78 -9.24
C GLU A 75 -1.56 -1.35 -9.15
N GLN A 76 -1.95 -0.88 -7.97
CA GLN A 76 -2.40 0.51 -7.79
C GLN A 76 -1.28 1.52 -8.10
N VAL A 77 -0.07 1.29 -7.58
CA VAL A 77 1.08 2.19 -7.84
C VAL A 77 1.49 2.18 -9.32
N GLU A 78 1.38 1.04 -9.98
CA GLU A 78 1.75 0.87 -11.40
C GLU A 78 0.64 1.34 -12.37
N SER A 79 -0.62 1.36 -11.94
CA SER A 79 -1.77 1.82 -12.74
C SER A 79 -2.04 3.32 -12.63
N GLU A 80 -1.58 3.98 -11.57
CA GLU A 80 -1.50 5.44 -11.49
C GLU A 80 -0.35 5.97 -12.37
N SER A 81 -0.48 5.76 -13.68
CA SER A 81 0.21 6.54 -14.71
C SER A 81 -0.74 7.65 -15.19
N PRO A 82 -0.31 8.92 -15.18
CA PRO A 82 -1.16 10.06 -15.57
C PRO A 82 -1.67 10.00 -17.01
#